data_AF-T0ND64-F1
#
_entry.id   AF-T0ND64-F1
#
_cell.length_a   1.000
_cell.length_b   1.000
_cell.length_c   1.000
_cell.angle_alpha   90.00
_cell.angle_beta   90.00
_cell.angle_gamma   90.00
#
_symmetry.space_group_name_H-M   'P 1'
#
loop_
_entity.id
_entity.type
_entity.pdbx_description
1 polymer ?
#
loop_
_entity_poly.entity_id
_entity_poly.type
_entity_poly.pdbx_seq_one_letter_code
_entity_poly.pdbx_strand_id
1 'polypeptide(L)'
;MFNFEIDYPSVNYKNYIECVYEFCKSNKFSMILKGSLAKGTATKFSDIDLIILGNLDGSKVDEIISLYGNPVMTNFTENPKGILILAYEDSTSVDLEIRETISQQDLENSIVLLRYDENFIIDNKNVIRKQVESNYMPNRPEWYKVLRLLHRGTIKYLSNKTHSAYGLLDEIKEGLNSLGITNLSYSNNFEGDIKLIFHRFCREFQVDSQIKGLFENLFKEFSLKVINNE
;
A
#
# COMPACT_ATOMS: atom_id res chain seq x y z
N MET A 1 25.64 7.21 -2.43
CA MET A 1 25.34 6.88 -1.04
C MET A 1 24.03 7.56 -0.71
N PHE A 2 23.04 6.77 -0.29
CA PHE A 2 21.72 7.25 0.13
C PHE A 2 21.90 7.94 1.50
N ASN A 3 21.82 9.28 1.53
CA ASN A 3 22.24 10.10 2.68
C ASN A 3 21.06 10.78 3.41
N PHE A 4 19.87 10.16 3.40
CA PHE A 4 18.70 10.71 4.08
C PHE A 4 18.57 10.11 5.48
N GLU A 5 18.50 10.98 6.50
CA GLU A 5 18.11 10.59 7.85
C GLU A 5 16.58 10.42 7.89
N ILE A 6 16.12 9.22 7.54
CA ILE A 6 14.72 8.80 7.66
C ILE A 6 14.64 7.84 8.84
N ASP A 7 13.69 8.09 9.74
CA ASP A 7 13.37 7.16 10.83
C ASP A 7 12.53 5.99 10.27
N TYR A 8 13.21 4.88 10.00
CA TYR A 8 12.60 3.70 9.41
C TYR A 8 12.02 2.80 10.49
N PRO A 9 10.72 2.44 10.43
CA PRO A 9 10.11 1.56 11.41
C PRO A 9 10.63 0.11 11.32
N SER A 10 11.27 -0.26 10.20
CA SER A 10 11.93 -1.55 10.01
C SER A 10 13.02 -1.48 8.94
N VAL A 11 13.91 -2.48 8.91
CA VAL A 11 14.94 -2.62 7.87
C VAL A 11 14.33 -2.82 6.47
N ASN A 12 13.14 -3.43 6.39
CA ASN A 12 12.44 -3.69 5.13
C ASN A 12 12.06 -2.38 4.42
N TYR A 13 11.64 -1.36 5.18
CA TYR A 13 11.30 -0.05 4.62
C TYR A 13 12.53 0.63 4.05
N LYS A 14 13.65 0.55 4.77
CA LYS A 14 14.93 1.07 4.31
C LYS A 14 15.36 0.39 3.02
N ASN A 15 15.34 -0.95 2.99
CA ASN A 15 15.72 -1.74 1.83
C ASN A 15 14.83 -1.41 0.62
N TYR A 16 13.51 -1.32 0.80
CA TYR A 16 12.58 -0.94 -0.26
C TYR A 16 12.93 0.43 -0.86
N ILE A 17 13.11 1.45 0.00
CA ILE A 17 13.44 2.81 -0.45
C ILE A 17 14.79 2.85 -1.16
N GLU A 18 15.81 2.16 -0.64
CA GLU A 18 17.15 2.13 -1.24
C GLU A 18 17.14 1.46 -2.62
N CYS A 19 16.41 0.34 -2.80
CA CYS A 19 16.25 -0.32 -4.10
C CYS A 19 15.62 0.62 -5.14
N VAL A 20 14.50 1.26 -4.79
CA VAL A 20 13.80 2.19 -5.70
C VAL A 20 14.64 3.44 -5.95
N TYR A 21 15.35 3.94 -4.94
CA TYR A 21 16.22 5.11 -5.08
C TYR A 21 17.35 4.88 -6.09
N GLU A 22 18.10 3.78 -5.97
CA GLU A 22 19.22 3.53 -6.89
C GLU A 22 18.74 3.30 -8.32
N PHE A 23 17.57 2.68 -8.51
CA PHE A 23 16.92 2.58 -9.81
C PHE A 23 16.53 3.96 -10.38
N CYS A 24 15.82 4.78 -9.61
CA CYS A 24 15.43 6.13 -10.02
C CYS A 24 16.64 6.99 -10.36
N LYS A 25 17.68 6.92 -9.54
CA LYS A 25 18.93 7.66 -9.75
C LYS A 25 19.62 7.27 -11.06
N SER A 26 19.73 5.97 -11.33
CA SER A 26 20.34 5.45 -12.55
C SER A 26 19.56 5.85 -13.81
N ASN A 27 18.24 6.01 -13.68
CA ASN A 27 17.34 6.38 -14.77
C ASN A 27 17.00 7.88 -14.83
N LYS A 28 17.58 8.71 -13.95
CA LYS A 28 17.30 10.15 -13.80
C LYS A 28 15.83 10.48 -13.51
N PHE A 29 15.13 9.63 -12.77
CA PHE A 29 13.78 9.90 -12.27
C PHE A 29 13.81 10.62 -10.93
N SER A 30 12.93 11.60 -10.78
CA SER A 30 12.76 12.28 -9.50
C SER A 30 11.90 11.43 -8.58
N MET A 31 12.18 11.49 -7.28
CA MET A 31 11.54 10.64 -6.27
C MET A 31 11.25 11.47 -5.03
N ILE A 32 10.00 11.39 -4.56
CA ILE A 32 9.51 12.13 -3.39
C ILE A 32 8.85 11.13 -2.45
N LEU A 33 9.31 11.13 -1.20
CA LEU A 33 8.71 10.38 -0.11
C LEU A 33 7.69 11.23 0.61
N LYS A 34 6.52 10.65 0.90
CA LYS A 34 5.41 11.32 1.58
C LYS A 34 4.95 10.54 2.81
N GLY A 35 3.81 10.97 3.36
CA GLY A 35 3.07 10.21 4.34
C GLY A 35 3.69 10.19 5.73
N SER A 36 3.36 9.15 6.50
CA SER A 36 3.88 9.03 7.86
C SER A 36 5.38 8.78 7.91
N LEU A 37 5.96 8.16 6.87
CA LEU A 37 7.41 7.89 6.82
C LEU A 37 8.20 9.19 6.62
N ALA A 38 7.78 10.05 5.69
CA ALA A 38 8.38 11.38 5.54
C ALA A 38 8.27 12.25 6.79
N LYS A 39 7.24 12.01 7.62
CA LYS A 39 6.97 12.75 8.86
C LYS A 39 7.66 12.16 10.10
N GLY A 40 8.33 11.02 10.00
CA GLY A 40 8.90 10.31 11.17
C GLY A 40 7.83 9.81 12.16
N THR A 41 6.62 9.51 11.67
CA THR A 41 5.49 9.00 12.49
C THR A 41 5.00 7.63 11.99
N ALA A 42 5.77 6.99 11.11
CA ALA A 42 5.44 5.69 10.58
C ALA A 42 5.56 4.62 11.67
N THR A 43 4.62 3.67 11.65
CA THR A 43 4.72 2.43 12.42
C THR A 43 5.18 1.30 11.49
N LYS A 44 5.48 0.12 12.04
CA LYS A 44 5.85 -1.06 11.24
C LYS A 44 4.75 -1.55 10.27
N PHE A 45 3.55 -0.99 10.37
CA PHE A 45 2.41 -1.27 9.48
C PHE A 45 2.00 -0.05 8.64
N SER A 46 2.69 1.09 8.75
CA SER A 46 2.33 2.26 7.95
C SER A 46 2.67 2.07 6.48
N ASP A 47 1.78 2.42 5.56
CA ASP A 47 2.08 2.39 4.13
C ASP A 47 3.27 3.33 3.78
N ILE A 48 4.07 2.97 2.78
CA ILE A 48 5.11 3.81 2.19
C ILE A 48 4.48 4.61 1.04
N ASP A 49 4.32 5.92 1.21
CA ASP A 49 3.78 6.80 0.16
C ASP A 49 4.91 7.37 -0.71
N LEU A 50 4.94 7.02 -2.00
CA LEU A 50 5.98 7.46 -2.93
C LEU A 50 5.41 8.09 -4.20
N ILE A 51 6.01 9.20 -4.62
CA ILE A 51 5.81 9.77 -5.95
C ILE A 51 7.10 9.61 -6.74
N ILE A 52 6.99 9.10 -7.97
CA ILE A 52 8.06 9.07 -8.96
C ILE A 52 7.65 9.91 -10.16
N LEU A 53 8.56 10.79 -10.59
CA LEU A 53 8.37 11.64 -11.76
C LEU A 53 9.43 11.35 -12.83
N GLY A 54 8.97 11.26 -14.08
CA GLY A 54 9.83 11.11 -15.24
C GLY A 54 9.14 10.42 -16.41
N ASN A 55 9.93 10.08 -17.42
CA ASN A 55 9.43 9.31 -18.55
C ASN A 55 9.46 7.79 -18.25
N LEU A 56 8.48 7.33 -17.47
CA LEU A 56 8.27 5.91 -17.18
C LEU A 56 7.21 5.33 -18.12
N ASP A 57 7.57 4.24 -18.80
CA ASP A 57 6.64 3.37 -19.51
C ASP A 57 6.25 2.16 -18.64
N GLY A 58 5.40 1.28 -19.17
CA GLY A 58 4.95 0.08 -18.46
C GLY A 58 6.08 -0.85 -18.04
N SER A 59 7.12 -0.99 -18.87
CA SER A 59 8.26 -1.87 -18.57
C SER A 59 9.06 -1.36 -17.37
N LYS A 60 9.27 -0.05 -17.28
CA LYS A 60 9.97 0.58 -16.15
C LYS A 60 9.15 0.52 -14.86
N VAL A 61 7.83 0.64 -14.97
CA VAL A 61 6.94 0.48 -13.82
C VAL A 61 6.95 -0.96 -13.33
N ASP A 62 6.88 -1.95 -14.22
CA ASP A 62 7.02 -3.36 -13.86
C ASP A 62 8.37 -3.65 -13.18
N GLU A 63 9.46 -3.05 -13.69
CA GLU A 63 10.78 -3.17 -13.06
C GLU A 63 10.76 -2.61 -11.64
N ILE A 64 10.26 -1.37 -11.44
CA ILE A 64 10.14 -0.74 -10.11
C ILE A 64 9.37 -1.62 -9.13
N ILE A 65 8.22 -2.17 -9.57
CA ILE A 65 7.38 -3.05 -8.74
C ILE A 65 8.15 -4.31 -8.30
N SER A 66 9.05 -4.81 -9.14
CA SER A 66 9.81 -6.04 -8.87
C SER A 66 11.17 -5.85 -8.18
N LEU A 67 11.66 -4.61 -8.07
CA LEU A 67 13.01 -4.31 -7.53
C LEU A 67 13.24 -4.85 -6.12
N TYR A 68 12.22 -4.74 -5.27
CA TYR A 68 12.30 -5.20 -3.88
C TYR A 68 12.00 -6.70 -3.75
N GLY A 69 11.22 -7.24 -4.67
CA GLY A 69 10.69 -8.59 -4.65
C GLY A 69 9.36 -8.63 -5.40
N ASN A 70 8.69 -9.79 -5.37
CA ASN A 70 7.37 -9.91 -5.99
C ASN A 70 6.28 -9.51 -4.99
N PRO A 71 5.42 -8.53 -5.32
CA PRO A 71 4.28 -8.20 -4.46
C PRO A 71 3.28 -9.36 -4.44
N VAL A 72 2.75 -9.65 -3.25
CA VAL A 72 1.74 -10.66 -2.99
C VAL A 72 0.34 -10.15 -3.35
N MET A 73 0.09 -8.86 -3.12
CA MET A 73 -1.14 -8.20 -3.54
C MET A 73 -0.83 -6.91 -4.29
N THR A 74 -1.52 -6.71 -5.41
CA THR A 74 -1.39 -5.52 -6.25
C THR A 74 -2.75 -4.94 -6.61
N ASN A 75 -2.84 -3.62 -6.75
CA ASN A 75 -4.05 -2.94 -7.25
C ASN A 75 -3.83 -1.48 -7.71
N PHE A 76 -4.79 -0.94 -8.45
CA PHE A 76 -5.01 0.50 -8.61
C PHE A 76 -6.09 1.06 -7.69
N THR A 77 -5.87 2.25 -7.15
CA THR A 77 -6.96 3.04 -6.56
C THR A 77 -7.92 3.53 -7.63
N GLU A 78 -9.21 3.58 -7.28
CA GLU A 78 -10.27 4.14 -8.13
C GLU A 78 -10.52 5.62 -7.82
N ASN A 79 -10.23 6.07 -6.59
CA ASN A 79 -10.37 7.46 -6.16
C ASN A 79 -9.32 7.85 -5.08
N PRO A 80 -8.33 8.72 -5.38
CA PRO A 80 -8.01 9.23 -6.72
C PRO A 80 -7.52 8.08 -7.61
N LYS A 81 -7.83 8.13 -8.92
CA LYS A 81 -7.43 7.05 -9.85
C LYS A 81 -5.91 7.05 -10.09
N GLY A 82 -5.31 5.86 -10.10
CA GLY A 82 -3.94 5.67 -10.61
C GLY A 82 -2.81 5.59 -9.57
N ILE A 83 -3.12 5.36 -8.30
CA ILE A 83 -2.12 4.98 -7.29
C ILE A 83 -1.97 3.46 -7.34
N LEU A 84 -0.73 2.98 -7.46
CA LEU A 84 -0.37 1.57 -7.43
C LEU A 84 -0.18 1.14 -5.97
N ILE A 85 -1.06 0.27 -5.50
CA ILE A 85 -1.01 -0.32 -4.17
C ILE A 85 -0.29 -1.65 -4.26
N LEU A 86 0.83 -1.78 -3.54
CA LEU A 86 1.67 -2.97 -3.51
C LEU A 86 1.76 -3.48 -2.07
N ALA A 87 1.56 -4.78 -1.84
CA ALA A 87 1.82 -5.41 -0.56
C ALA A 87 2.74 -6.62 -0.75
N TYR A 88 3.82 -6.67 0.03
CA TYR A 88 4.83 -7.72 0.01
C TYR A 88 4.61 -8.73 1.14
N GLU A 89 5.23 -9.90 1.02
CA GLU A 89 5.07 -11.01 1.99
C GLU A 89 5.47 -10.64 3.42
N ASP A 90 6.44 -9.73 3.55
CA ASP A 90 6.92 -9.20 4.83
C ASP A 90 6.01 -8.10 5.43
N SER A 91 4.81 -7.92 4.88
CA SER A 91 3.82 -6.91 5.24
C SER A 91 4.18 -5.46 4.88
N THR A 92 5.30 -5.22 4.18
CA THR A 92 5.60 -3.90 3.61
C THR A 92 4.51 -3.54 2.61
N SER A 93 3.88 -2.38 2.81
CA SER A 93 2.82 -1.86 1.95
C SER A 93 3.26 -0.53 1.35
N VAL A 94 2.97 -0.33 0.06
CA VAL A 94 3.45 0.83 -0.70
C VAL A 94 2.31 1.39 -1.54
N ASP A 95 2.12 2.70 -1.44
CA ASP A 95 1.28 3.52 -2.29
C ASP A 95 2.21 4.26 -3.26
N LEU A 96 2.37 3.71 -4.47
CA LEU A 96 3.27 4.21 -5.50
C LEU A 96 2.48 5.04 -6.54
N GLU A 97 2.89 6.29 -6.72
CA GLU A 97 2.29 7.20 -7.69
C GLU A 97 3.29 7.57 -8.78
N ILE A 98 2.96 7.23 -10.03
CA ILE A 98 3.71 7.70 -11.20
C ILE A 98 3.04 8.96 -11.72
N ARG A 99 3.78 10.07 -11.72
CA ARG A 99 3.22 11.39 -12.05
C ARG A 99 4.05 12.11 -13.11
N GLU A 100 3.42 13.07 -13.79
CA GLU A 100 4.09 14.06 -14.66
C GLU A 100 4.38 15.36 -13.92
N THR A 101 3.50 15.71 -13.00
CA THR A 101 3.55 16.95 -12.23
C THR A 101 3.26 16.70 -10.76
N ILE A 102 3.73 17.61 -9.91
CA ILE A 102 3.41 17.68 -8.49
C ILE A 102 2.85 19.04 -8.14
N SER A 103 2.09 19.13 -7.06
CA SER A 103 1.68 20.39 -6.48
C SER A 103 2.68 20.87 -5.42
N GLN A 104 2.65 22.16 -5.08
CA GLN A 104 3.36 22.70 -3.93
C GLN A 104 2.94 22.00 -2.62
N GLN A 105 1.66 21.62 -2.52
CA GLN A 105 1.12 20.89 -1.39
C GLN A 105 1.71 19.47 -1.29
N ASP A 106 2.09 18.84 -2.41
CA ASP A 106 2.79 17.55 -2.37
C ASP A 106 4.16 17.67 -1.68
N LEU A 107 4.77 18.86 -1.71
CA LEU A 107 6.05 19.12 -1.09
C LEU A 107 5.92 19.37 0.43
N GLU A 108 4.73 19.77 0.90
CA GLU A 108 4.46 19.98 2.31
C GLU A 108 4.50 18.65 3.08
N ASN A 109 5.39 18.54 4.06
CA ASN A 109 5.62 17.32 4.84
C ASN A 109 6.07 16.11 3.99
N SER A 110 6.86 16.39 2.95
CA SER A 110 7.52 15.38 2.13
C SER A 110 9.04 15.48 2.25
N ILE A 111 9.74 14.46 1.79
CA ILE A 111 11.19 14.46 1.61
C ILE A 111 11.47 14.25 0.13
N VAL A 112 12.11 15.22 -0.51
CA VAL A 112 12.58 15.08 -1.90
C VAL A 112 13.88 14.27 -1.88
N LEU A 113 13.80 13.01 -2.31
CA LEU A 113 14.93 12.09 -2.32
C LEU A 113 15.81 12.27 -3.55
N LEU A 114 15.18 12.49 -4.71
CA LEU A 114 15.87 12.75 -5.97
C LEU A 114 15.16 13.88 -6.70
N ARG A 115 15.93 14.84 -7.18
CA ARG A 115 15.44 15.96 -7.98
C ARG A 115 16.25 16.06 -9.26
N TYR A 116 15.59 15.79 -10.38
CA TYR A 116 16.09 16.04 -11.73
C TYR A 116 15.16 17.07 -12.37
N ASP A 117 15.67 18.27 -12.64
CA ASP A 117 14.85 19.44 -13.00
C ASP A 117 14.00 19.21 -14.28
N GLU A 118 14.51 18.44 -15.25
CA GLU A 118 13.75 18.07 -16.46
C GLU A 118 12.45 17.30 -16.14
N ASN A 119 12.41 16.61 -15.00
CA ASN A 119 11.30 15.76 -14.57
C ASN A 119 10.56 16.33 -13.34
N PHE A 120 11.06 17.39 -12.70
CA PHE A 120 10.52 17.92 -11.45
C PHE A 120 9.61 19.13 -11.69
N ILE A 121 8.44 18.88 -12.29
CA ILE A 121 7.51 19.93 -12.71
C ILE A 121 6.48 20.21 -11.61
N ILE A 122 6.47 21.43 -11.10
CA ILE A 122 5.48 21.89 -10.11
C ILE A 122 4.31 22.59 -10.83
N ASP A 123 3.11 22.02 -10.73
CA ASP A 123 1.84 22.59 -11.20
C ASP A 123 0.74 22.41 -10.13
N ASN A 124 0.27 23.52 -9.57
CA ASN A 124 -0.76 23.53 -8.54
C ASN A 124 -2.18 23.32 -9.08
N LYS A 125 -2.39 23.41 -10.40
CA LYS A 125 -3.72 23.30 -11.02
C LYS A 125 -3.97 21.90 -11.55
N ASN A 126 -2.95 21.28 -12.14
CA ASN A 126 -3.07 19.99 -12.82
C ASN A 126 -2.04 18.99 -12.29
N VAL A 127 -2.37 18.29 -11.20
CA VAL A 127 -1.59 17.11 -10.79
C VAL A 127 -1.96 15.95 -11.71
N ILE A 128 -1.07 15.61 -12.64
CA ILE A 128 -1.31 14.60 -13.66
C ILE A 128 -0.65 13.28 -13.23
N ARG A 129 -1.49 12.28 -12.98
CA ARG A 129 -1.07 10.89 -12.73
C ARG A 129 -0.99 10.17 -14.07
N LYS A 130 0.15 9.52 -14.35
CA LYS A 130 0.30 8.71 -15.55
C LYS A 130 -0.56 7.47 -15.41
N GLN A 131 -1.39 7.21 -16.43
CA GLN A 131 -2.00 5.91 -16.59
C GLN A 131 -0.94 4.99 -17.18
N VAL A 132 -0.41 4.08 -16.37
CA VAL A 132 0.60 3.13 -16.81
C VAL A 132 -0.01 1.74 -16.82
N GLU A 133 0.13 1.06 -17.95
CA GLU A 133 -0.17 -0.38 -18.05
C GLU A 133 0.97 -1.17 -17.42
N SER A 134 0.66 -2.13 -16.57
CA SER A 134 1.64 -2.94 -15.84
C SER A 134 1.18 -4.39 -15.81
N ASN A 135 2.09 -5.32 -16.07
CA ASN A 135 1.80 -6.76 -16.01
C ASN A 135 1.51 -7.22 -14.57
N TYR A 136 1.97 -6.47 -13.57
CA TYR A 136 1.66 -6.71 -12.16
C TYR A 136 0.25 -6.24 -11.77
N MET A 137 -0.48 -5.57 -12.66
CA MET A 137 -1.81 -5.02 -12.40
C MET A 137 -2.89 -5.62 -13.31
N PRO A 138 -3.11 -6.94 -13.29
CA PRO A 138 -4.13 -7.56 -14.13
C PRO A 138 -5.54 -7.20 -13.66
N ASN A 139 -6.52 -7.36 -14.55
CA ASN A 139 -7.93 -7.32 -14.16
C ASN A 139 -8.21 -8.41 -13.13
N ARG A 140 -8.69 -8.01 -11.96
CA ARG A 140 -9.01 -8.92 -10.85
C ARG A 140 -10.53 -9.10 -10.74
N PRO A 141 -11.00 -10.28 -10.29
CA PRO A 141 -12.42 -10.50 -10.03
C PRO A 141 -12.93 -9.59 -8.90
N GLU A 142 -14.23 -9.27 -8.90
CA GLU A 142 -14.84 -8.35 -7.93
C GLU A 142 -14.58 -8.75 -6.46
N TRP A 143 -14.55 -10.04 -6.14
CA TRP A 143 -14.27 -10.52 -4.78
C TRP A 143 -12.88 -10.11 -4.28
N TYR A 144 -11.92 -9.88 -5.18
CA TYR A 144 -10.58 -9.42 -4.81
C TYR A 144 -10.62 -8.00 -4.22
N LYS A 145 -11.61 -7.17 -4.61
CA LYS A 145 -11.79 -5.84 -4.00
C LYS A 145 -12.00 -5.94 -2.50
N VAL A 146 -12.80 -6.91 -2.05
CA VAL A 146 -13.05 -7.15 -0.63
C VAL A 146 -11.79 -7.66 0.08
N LEU A 147 -11.00 -8.54 -0.54
CA LEU A 147 -9.71 -8.95 0.04
C LEU A 147 -8.76 -7.76 0.28
N ARG A 148 -8.71 -6.79 -0.65
CA ARG A 148 -7.89 -5.58 -0.46
C ARG A 148 -8.39 -4.73 0.70
N LEU A 149 -9.71 -4.61 0.85
CA LEU A 149 -10.29 -3.90 1.99
C LEU A 149 -9.99 -4.63 3.30
N LEU A 150 -10.02 -5.97 3.32
CA LEU A 150 -9.60 -6.77 4.48
C LEU A 150 -8.15 -6.45 4.87
N HIS A 151 -7.25 -6.42 3.89
CA HIS A 151 -5.83 -6.12 4.13
C HIS A 151 -5.66 -4.70 4.69
N ARG A 152 -6.24 -3.70 4.01
CA ARG A 152 -6.19 -2.30 4.41
C ARG A 152 -6.79 -2.08 5.80
N GLY A 153 -7.95 -2.66 6.08
CA GLY A 153 -8.60 -2.59 7.39
C GLY A 153 -7.72 -3.19 8.49
N THR A 154 -7.15 -4.36 8.25
CA THR A 154 -6.20 -5.03 9.16
C THR A 154 -5.01 -4.13 9.50
N ILE A 155 -4.36 -3.58 8.48
CA ILE A 155 -3.20 -2.69 8.66
C ILE A 155 -3.58 -1.40 9.42
N LYS A 156 -4.71 -0.77 9.09
CA LYS A 156 -5.17 0.43 9.82
C LYS A 156 -5.44 0.11 11.29
N TYR A 157 -6.04 -1.05 11.59
CA TYR A 157 -6.26 -1.49 12.97
C TYR A 157 -4.95 -1.68 13.73
N LEU A 158 -3.99 -2.38 13.11
CA LEU A 158 -2.65 -2.61 13.68
C LEU A 158 -1.87 -1.30 13.89
N SER A 159 -2.11 -0.30 13.04
CA SER A 159 -1.57 1.07 13.16
C SER A 159 -2.32 1.96 14.16
N ASN A 160 -3.16 1.40 15.04
CA ASN A 160 -4.00 2.12 16.01
C ASN A 160 -5.02 3.11 15.41
N LYS A 161 -5.32 3.01 14.12
CA LYS A 161 -6.36 3.81 13.44
C LYS A 161 -7.71 3.08 13.48
N THR A 162 -8.18 2.78 14.69
CA THR A 162 -9.33 1.90 14.95
C THR A 162 -10.61 2.39 14.29
N HIS A 163 -10.94 3.68 14.38
CA HIS A 163 -12.13 4.24 13.74
C HIS A 163 -12.13 4.02 12.21
N SER A 164 -11.01 4.30 11.54
CA SER A 164 -10.85 4.03 10.11
C SER A 164 -10.92 2.53 9.78
N ALA A 165 -10.40 1.68 10.65
CA ALA A 165 -10.47 0.23 10.47
C ALA A 165 -11.91 -0.29 10.54
N TYR A 166 -12.70 0.16 11.51
CA TYR A 166 -14.12 -0.21 11.60
C TYR A 166 -14.94 0.33 10.43
N GLY A 167 -14.66 1.54 9.94
CA GLY A 167 -15.29 2.04 8.71
C GLY A 167 -15.02 1.13 7.51
N LEU A 168 -13.78 0.64 7.35
CA LEU A 168 -13.45 -0.34 6.31
C LEU A 168 -14.15 -1.69 6.55
N LEU A 169 -14.31 -2.13 7.80
CA LEU A 169 -15.05 -3.36 8.13
C LEU A 169 -16.51 -3.28 7.68
N ASP A 170 -17.14 -2.11 7.78
CA ASP A 170 -18.50 -1.91 7.30
C ASP A 170 -18.56 -1.97 5.76
N GLU A 171 -17.61 -1.33 5.06
CA GLU A 171 -17.48 -1.46 3.59
C GLU A 171 -17.25 -2.92 3.16
N ILE A 172 -16.46 -3.68 3.92
CA ILE A 172 -16.23 -5.12 3.67
C ILE A 172 -17.55 -5.90 3.78
N LYS A 173 -18.37 -5.60 4.80
CA LYS A 173 -19.68 -6.26 4.99
C LYS A 173 -20.65 -5.94 3.85
N GLU A 174 -20.63 -4.71 3.34
CA GLU A 174 -21.39 -4.34 2.13
C GLU A 174 -20.89 -5.09 0.89
N GLY A 175 -19.57 -5.23 0.74
CA GLY A 175 -18.95 -6.01 -0.32
C GLY A 175 -19.34 -7.49 -0.26
N LEU A 176 -19.41 -8.08 0.94
CA LEU A 176 -19.89 -9.45 1.16
C LEU A 176 -21.34 -9.63 0.70
N ASN A 177 -22.23 -8.70 1.05
CA ASN A 177 -23.63 -8.73 0.62
C ASN A 177 -23.74 -8.71 -0.91
N SER A 178 -22.92 -7.88 -1.57
CA SER A 178 -22.87 -7.79 -3.04
C SER A 178 -22.39 -9.08 -3.70
N LEU A 179 -21.58 -9.87 -2.99
CA LEU A 179 -21.11 -11.20 -3.42
C LEU A 179 -22.08 -12.33 -3.04
N GLY A 180 -23.20 -12.02 -2.37
CA GLY A 180 -24.17 -13.02 -1.90
C GLY A 180 -23.75 -13.78 -0.63
N ILE A 181 -22.76 -13.28 0.11
CA ILE A 181 -22.21 -13.92 1.32
C ILE A 181 -22.84 -13.28 2.56
N THR A 182 -24.03 -13.76 2.94
CA THR A 182 -24.85 -13.10 3.99
C THR A 182 -24.93 -13.87 5.31
N ASN A 183 -24.54 -15.15 5.33
CA ASN A 183 -24.67 -16.03 6.49
C ASN A 183 -23.44 -16.00 7.40
N LEU A 184 -23.11 -14.82 7.93
CA LEU A 184 -22.03 -14.63 8.91
C LEU A 184 -22.56 -13.97 10.19
N SER A 185 -22.19 -14.53 11.34
CA SER A 185 -22.53 -13.96 12.66
C SER A 185 -21.36 -13.14 13.18
N TYR A 186 -21.55 -11.84 13.30
CA TYR A 186 -20.52 -10.90 13.75
C TYR A 186 -20.57 -10.70 15.27
N SER A 187 -19.39 -10.61 15.85
CA SER A 187 -19.18 -10.41 17.29
C SER A 187 -19.04 -8.94 17.68
N ASN A 188 -18.94 -8.04 16.68
CA ASN A 188 -18.57 -6.62 16.83
C ASN A 188 -17.17 -6.42 17.44
N ASN A 189 -16.34 -7.47 17.43
CA ASN A 189 -14.92 -7.39 17.68
C ASN A 189 -14.17 -7.41 16.35
N PHE A 190 -13.42 -6.35 16.05
CA PHE A 190 -12.71 -6.23 14.76
C PHE A 190 -11.85 -7.45 14.43
N GLU A 191 -11.04 -7.93 15.37
CA GLU A 191 -10.11 -9.03 15.16
C GLU A 191 -10.83 -10.36 14.88
N GLY A 192 -11.91 -10.64 15.61
CA GLY A 192 -12.75 -11.81 15.40
C GLY A 192 -13.48 -11.75 14.07
N ASP A 193 -14.09 -10.60 13.77
CA ASP A 193 -14.90 -10.42 12.57
C ASP A 193 -14.03 -10.45 11.29
N ILE A 194 -12.86 -9.80 11.29
CA ILE A 194 -11.97 -9.78 10.12
C ILE A 194 -11.41 -11.19 9.82
N LYS A 195 -11.05 -11.96 10.86
CA LYS A 195 -10.61 -13.37 10.72
C LYS A 195 -11.73 -14.26 10.21
N LEU A 196 -12.94 -14.11 10.76
CA LEU A 196 -14.11 -14.84 10.32
C LEU A 196 -14.38 -14.63 8.83
N ILE A 197 -14.36 -13.37 8.40
CA ILE A 197 -14.57 -13.00 6.99
C ILE A 197 -13.44 -13.57 6.13
N PHE A 198 -12.17 -13.40 6.51
CA PHE A 198 -11.06 -13.92 5.73
C PHE A 198 -11.10 -15.44 5.56
N HIS A 199 -11.38 -16.19 6.63
CA HIS A 199 -11.54 -17.64 6.54
C HIS A 199 -12.73 -18.04 5.64
N ARG A 200 -13.83 -17.28 5.68
CA ARG A 200 -14.95 -17.51 4.74
C ARG A 200 -14.49 -17.33 3.29
N PHE A 201 -13.76 -16.25 3.00
CA PHE A 201 -13.20 -15.98 1.67
C PHE A 201 -12.28 -17.11 1.20
N CYS A 202 -11.37 -17.59 2.05
CA CYS A 202 -10.45 -18.68 1.71
C CYS A 202 -11.13 -20.00 1.38
N ARG A 203 -12.37 -20.23 1.88
CA ARG A 203 -13.16 -21.43 1.56
C ARG A 203 -13.96 -21.28 0.28
N GLU A 204 -14.51 -20.09 0.02
CA GLU A 204 -15.37 -19.83 -1.15
C GLU A 204 -14.58 -19.52 -2.41
N PHE A 205 -13.44 -18.85 -2.26
CA PHE A 205 -12.60 -18.42 -3.35
C PHE A 205 -11.24 -19.12 -3.28
N GLN A 206 -10.64 -19.38 -4.44
CA GLN A 206 -9.28 -19.88 -4.54
C GLN A 206 -8.27 -18.76 -4.24
N VAL A 207 -8.21 -18.35 -2.98
CA VAL A 207 -7.24 -17.36 -2.50
C VAL A 207 -5.84 -17.97 -2.53
N ASP A 208 -4.90 -17.24 -3.14
CA ASP A 208 -3.50 -17.64 -3.29
C ASP A 208 -2.81 -17.91 -1.94
N SER A 209 -1.89 -18.87 -1.89
CA SER A 209 -1.19 -19.24 -0.66
C SER A 209 -0.32 -18.13 -0.08
N GLN A 210 0.27 -17.28 -0.92
CA GLN A 210 1.06 -16.14 -0.47
C GLN A 210 0.16 -15.10 0.18
N ILE A 211 -1.03 -14.84 -0.38
CA ILE A 211 -2.03 -13.95 0.24
C ILE A 211 -2.47 -14.52 1.59
N LYS A 212 -2.69 -15.84 1.69
CA LYS A 212 -2.98 -16.49 2.98
C LYS A 212 -1.88 -16.28 4.01
N GLY A 213 -0.63 -16.52 3.61
CA GLY A 213 0.53 -16.29 4.48
C GLY A 213 0.64 -14.83 4.96
N LEU A 214 0.40 -13.86 4.07
CA LEU A 214 0.36 -12.44 4.41
C LEU A 214 -0.67 -12.14 5.51
N PHE A 215 -1.92 -12.60 5.36
CA PHE A 215 -2.95 -12.40 6.38
C PHE A 215 -2.67 -13.14 7.68
N GLU A 216 -2.17 -14.38 7.63
CA GLU A 216 -1.79 -15.13 8.82
C GLU A 216 -0.71 -14.41 9.62
N ASN A 217 0.27 -13.79 8.95
CA ASN A 217 1.29 -12.98 9.61
C ASN A 217 0.70 -11.73 10.27
N LEU A 218 -0.18 -11.00 9.57
CA LEU A 218 -0.88 -9.85 10.15
C LEU A 218 -1.77 -10.24 11.33
N PHE A 219 -2.44 -11.40 11.28
CA PHE A 219 -3.34 -11.88 12.33
C PHE A 219 -2.64 -12.34 13.60
N LYS A 220 -1.36 -12.74 13.52
CA LYS A 220 -0.53 -13.03 14.70
C LYS A 220 -0.25 -11.77 15.51
N GLU A 221 -0.18 -10.62 14.85
CA GLU A 221 0.12 -9.32 15.48
C GLU A 221 -1.01 -8.80 16.37
N PHE A 222 -2.25 -9.26 16.16
CA PHE A 222 -3.37 -8.96 17.05
C PHE A 222 -3.10 -9.39 18.50
N SER A 223 -2.57 -10.60 18.70
CA SER A 223 -2.26 -11.12 20.04
C SER A 223 -1.10 -10.37 20.70
N LEU A 224 -0.14 -9.86 19.93
CA LEU A 224 0.98 -9.07 20.45
C LEU A 224 0.56 -7.64 20.85
N LYS A 225 -0.48 -7.11 20.20
CA LYS A 225 -1.04 -5.79 20.53
C LYS A 225 -1.71 -5.75 21.91
N VAL A 226 -2.27 -6.88 22.36
CA VAL A 226 -2.85 -7.01 23.71
C VAL A 226 -1.77 -6.91 24.78
N ILE A 227 -0.59 -7.50 24.54
CA ILE A 227 0.52 -7.54 25.50
C ILE A 227 1.18 -6.17 25.71
N ASN A 228 1.18 -5.30 24.69
CA ASN A 228 1.85 -3.99 24.74
C ASN A 228 0.92 -2.83 25.15
N ASN A 229 -0.38 -3.08 25.34
CA ASN A 229 -1.36 -2.09 25.80
C ASN A 229 -1.85 -2.33 27.24
N GLU A 230 -1.22 -3.27 27.96
CA GLU A 230 -1.27 -3.44 29.43
C GLU A 230 0.03 -2.92 30.05
#